data_AF-A0A0D3EYZ4-F1
#
_entry.id   AF-A0A0D3EYZ4-F1
#
_cell.length_a   1.000
_cell.length_b   1.000
_cell.length_c   1.000
_cell.angle_alpha   90.00
_cell.angle_beta   90.00
_cell.angle_gamma   90.00
#
_symmetry.space_group_name_H-M   'P 1'
#
loop_
_entity.id
_entity.type
_entity.pdbx_description
1 polymer ?
#
loop_
_entity_poly.entity_id
_entity_poly.type
_entity_poly.pdbx_seq_one_letter_code
_entity_poly.pdbx_strand_id
1 'polypeptide(L)'
;MGEGTFGQVLECWDRERKEMVAIKIIRGIKKYRDAAMIEIGMLEQLGKYEKSRSSCVQIRNWFDYRNHICIVSTSLDYGNYELTKRDNPMKLKHW
;
A
#
# COMPACT_ATOMS: atom_id res chain seq x y z
N MET A 1 12.20 -6.51 11.16
CA MET A 1 11.90 -6.98 9.79
C MET A 1 10.46 -7.44 9.84
N GLY A 2 9.51 -6.58 9.45
CA GLY A 2 8.09 -6.94 9.47
C GLY A 2 7.74 -7.83 8.29
N GLU A 3 8.22 -9.07 8.27
CA GLU A 3 7.80 -10.08 7.29
C GLU A 3 6.48 -10.70 7.74
N GLY A 4 5.37 -10.02 7.45
CA GLY A 4 4.06 -10.63 7.60
C GLY A 4 3.83 -11.72 6.56
N THR A 5 2.91 -12.66 6.84
CA THR A 5 2.50 -13.77 5.96
C THR A 5 2.14 -13.33 4.53
N PHE A 6 1.74 -12.07 4.34
CA PHE A 6 1.21 -11.53 3.09
C PHE A 6 2.24 -10.74 2.26
N GLY A 7 3.35 -10.28 2.85
CA GLY A 7 4.31 -9.42 2.14
C GLY A 7 5.01 -8.40 3.02
N GLN A 8 5.50 -7.32 2.40
CA GLN A 8 6.26 -6.24 3.05
C GLN A 8 5.59 -4.89 2.79
N VAL A 9 5.61 -3.99 3.79
CA VAL A 9 5.18 -2.61 3.63
C VAL A 9 6.40 -1.68 3.64
N LEU A 10 6.44 -0.77 2.67
CA LEU A 10 7.47 0.26 2.53
C LEU A 10 6.86 1.65 2.69
N GLU A 11 7.60 2.52 3.37
CA GLU A 11 7.33 3.96 3.34
C GLU A 11 8.08 4.59 2.16
N CYS A 12 7.36 5.30 1.29
CA CYS A 12 7.87 5.82 0.03
C CYS A 12 7.48 7.29 -0.16
N TRP A 13 8.34 8.05 -0.83
CA TRP A 13 8.03 9.43 -1.23
C TRP A 13 7.44 9.44 -2.64
N ASP A 14 6.17 9.84 -2.74
CA ASP A 14 5.52 10.12 -4.02
C ASP A 14 6.06 11.45 -4.56
N ARG A 15 6.79 11.38 -5.69
CA ARG A 15 7.39 12.58 -6.30
C ARG A 15 6.37 13.45 -7.04
N GLU A 16 5.27 12.87 -7.50
CA GLU A 16 4.26 13.58 -8.28
C GLU A 16 3.35 14.36 -7.33
N ARG A 17 2.83 13.68 -6.31
CA ARG A 17 1.94 14.28 -5.31
C ARG A 17 2.68 14.99 -4.18
N LYS A 18 4.00 14.78 -4.07
CA LYS A 18 4.87 15.34 -3.01
C LYS A 18 4.36 15.00 -1.60
N GLU A 19 3.94 13.74 -1.41
CA GLU A 19 3.46 13.21 -0.14
C GLU A 19 4.15 11.89 0.22
N MET A 20 4.22 11.59 1.52
CA MET A 20 4.65 10.27 1.99
C MET A 20 3.49 9.28 1.84
N VAL A 21 3.77 8.12 1.27
CA VAL A 21 2.80 7.04 1.08
C VAL A 21 3.36 5.74 1.61
N ALA A 22 2.47 4.80 1.89
CA ALA A 22 2.85 3.42 2.16
C ALA A 22 2.55 2.54 0.94
N ILE A 23 3.47 1.64 0.64
CA ILE A 23 3.32 0.64 -0.42
C ILE A 23 3.35 -0.74 0.22
N LYS A 24 2.22 -1.44 0.19
CA LYS A 24 2.12 -2.84 0.59
C LYS A 24 2.41 -3.71 -0.64
N ILE A 25 3.53 -4.42 -0.60
CA ILE A 25 3.98 -5.34 -1.65
C ILE A 25 3.52 -6.75 -1.29
N ILE A 26 2.57 -7.28 -2.04
CA ILE A 26 1.99 -8.61 -1.84
C ILE A 26 2.86 -9.66 -2.56
N ARG A 27 3.08 -10.81 -1.93
CA ARG A 27 3.81 -11.94 -2.56
C ARG A 27 3.11 -12.40 -3.85
N GLY A 28 3.88 -12.67 -4.91
CA GLY A 28 3.36 -13.07 -6.22
C GLY A 28 2.76 -14.48 -6.33
N ILE A 29 2.30 -15.05 -5.21
CA ILE A 29 1.62 -16.35 -5.19
C ILE A 29 0.13 -16.10 -5.43
N LYS A 30 -0.47 -16.87 -6.37
CA LYS A 30 -1.85 -16.69 -6.82
C LYS A 30 -2.86 -16.45 -5.68
N LYS A 31 -2.83 -17.26 -4.61
CA LYS A 31 -3.75 -17.12 -3.47
C LYS A 31 -3.65 -15.75 -2.77
N TYR A 32 -2.46 -15.16 -2.69
CA TYR A 32 -2.27 -13.84 -2.07
C TYR A 32 -2.64 -12.71 -3.04
N ARG A 33 -2.40 -12.89 -4.34
CA ARG A 33 -2.84 -11.94 -5.38
C ARG A 33 -4.37 -11.87 -5.44
N ASP A 34 -5.04 -13.02 -5.46
CA ASP A 34 -6.51 -13.10 -5.44
C ASP A 34 -7.08 -12.41 -4.19
N ALA A 35 -6.49 -12.65 -3.02
CA ALA A 35 -6.86 -11.98 -1.78
C ALA A 35 -6.61 -10.45 -1.83
N ALA A 36 -5.51 -10.00 -2.43
CA ALA A 36 -5.20 -8.58 -2.58
C ALA A 36 -6.20 -7.86 -3.49
N MET A 37 -6.68 -8.50 -4.55
CA MET A 37 -7.73 -7.93 -5.42
C MET A 37 -9.05 -7.74 -4.68
N ILE A 38 -9.40 -8.66 -3.77
CA ILE A 38 -10.56 -8.51 -2.89
C ILE A 38 -10.36 -7.32 -1.94
N GLU A 39 -9.18 -7.21 -1.31
CA GLU A 39 -8.82 -6.09 -0.43
C GLU A 39 -8.93 -4.75 -1.16
N ILE A 40 -8.40 -4.66 -2.39
CA ILE A 40 -8.51 -3.49 -3.26
C ILE A 40 -9.97 -3.13 -3.51
N GLY A 41 -10.79 -4.10 -3.94
CA GLY A 41 -12.20 -3.87 -4.23
C GLY A 41 -12.99 -3.37 -3.01
N MET A 42 -12.71 -3.92 -1.83
CA MET A 42 -13.31 -3.47 -0.57
C MET A 42 -12.89 -2.04 -0.23
N LEU A 43 -11.60 -1.71 -0.34
CA LEU A 43 -11.07 -0.38 -0.03
C LEU A 43 -11.55 0.69 -1.02
N GLU A 44 -11.67 0.35 -2.31
CA GLU A 44 -12.26 1.24 -3.32
C GLU A 44 -13.75 1.49 -3.06
N GLN A 45 -14.49 0.48 -2.60
CA GLN A 45 -15.88 0.66 -2.19
C GLN A 45 -15.99 1.57 -0.97
N LEU A 46 -15.20 1.33 0.09
CA LEU A 46 -15.18 2.16 1.29
C LEU A 46 -14.84 3.63 0.97
N GLY A 47 -13.86 3.86 0.10
CA GLY A 47 -13.46 5.20 -0.32
C GLY A 47 -14.57 6.00 -1.05
N LYS A 48 -15.56 5.33 -1.66
CA LYS A 48 -16.71 6.00 -2.30
C LYS A 48 -17.73 6.53 -1.29
N TYR A 49 -17.86 5.89 -0.14
CA TYR A 49 -18.83 6.27 0.89
C TYR A 49 -18.27 7.32 1.86
N GLU A 50 -16.95 7.41 1.98
CA GLU A 50 -16.28 8.27 2.95
C GLU A 50 -15.84 9.61 2.35
N LYS A 51 -16.71 10.62 2.45
CA LYS A 51 -16.45 11.99 1.95
C LYS A 51 -15.55 12.84 2.86
N SER A 52 -15.28 12.44 4.11
CA SER A 52 -14.62 13.30 5.09
C SER A 52 -13.88 12.54 6.19
N ARG A 53 -12.55 12.59 6.15
CA ARG A 53 -11.64 12.48 7.32
C ARG A 53 -11.87 11.33 8.31
N SER A 54 -12.10 10.13 7.83
CA SER A 54 -12.04 8.98 8.72
C SER A 54 -10.60 8.53 8.89
N SER A 55 -10.25 8.00 10.06
CA SER A 55 -8.94 7.42 10.39
C SER A 55 -8.62 6.14 9.61
N CYS A 56 -9.36 5.86 8.53
CA CYS A 56 -9.23 4.67 7.70
C CYS A 56 -8.16 4.88 6.63
N VAL A 57 -7.37 3.84 6.39
CA VAL A 57 -6.36 3.81 5.32
C VAL A 57 -7.07 3.94 3.97
N GLN A 58 -6.77 5.00 3.22
CA GLN A 58 -7.32 5.21 1.88
C GLN A 58 -6.37 4.68 0.82
N ILE A 59 -6.85 3.83 -0.08
CA ILE A 59 -6.11 3.47 -1.30
C ILE A 59 -5.99 4.73 -2.18
N ARG A 60 -4.75 4.99 -2.59
CA ARG A 60 -4.39 6.03 -3.56
C ARG A 60 -4.29 5.48 -4.97
N ASN A 61 -3.71 4.29 -5.09
CA ASN A 61 -3.54 3.56 -6.34
C ASN A 61 -3.16 2.10 -6.04
N TRP A 62 -3.12 1.25 -7.06
CA TRP A 62 -2.46 -0.05 -6.99
C TRP A 62 -1.88 -0.40 -8.36
N PHE A 63 -0.90 -1.28 -8.38
CA PHE A 63 -0.28 -1.73 -9.63
C PHE A 63 0.26 -3.15 -9.48
N ASP A 64 0.41 -3.86 -10.59
CA ASP A 64 1.17 -5.11 -10.65
C ASP A 64 2.59 -4.81 -11.12
N TYR A 65 3.58 -5.24 -10.35
CA TYR A 65 4.98 -5.15 -10.75
C TYR A 65 5.69 -6.48 -10.54
N ARG A 66 6.25 -7.04 -11.62
CA ARG A 66 6.96 -8.32 -11.61
C ARG A 66 6.19 -9.41 -10.87
N ASN A 67 4.88 -9.53 -11.15
CA ASN A 67 3.99 -10.53 -10.55
C ASN A 67 3.66 -10.28 -9.06
N HIS A 68 4.00 -9.10 -8.51
CA HIS A 68 3.60 -8.66 -7.19
C HIS A 68 2.52 -7.58 -7.29
N ILE A 69 1.42 -7.74 -6.55
CA ILE A 69 0.43 -6.68 -6.39
C ILE A 69 0.97 -5.68 -5.36
N CYS A 70 1.06 -4.41 -5.76
CA CYS A 70 1.51 -3.30 -4.92
C CYS A 70 0.34 -2.36 -4.67
N ILE A 71 -0.04 -2.21 -3.41
CA ILE A 71 -1.13 -1.31 -3.00
C ILE A 71 -0.52 -0.04 -2.41
N VAL A 72 -0.87 1.11 -2.98
CA VAL A 72 -0.44 2.44 -2.53
C VAL A 72 -1.55 3.06 -1.70
N SER A 73 -1.23 3.50 -0.49
CA SER A 73 -2.20 4.13 0.41
C SER A 73 -1.64 5.35 1.13
N THR A 74 -2.55 6.19 1.64
CA THR A 74 -2.21 7.32 2.52
C THR A 74 -1.44 6.82 3.73
N SER A 75 -0.35 7.49 4.09
CA SER A 75 0.35 7.25 5.36
C SER A 75 -0.51 7.77 6.50
N LEU A 76 -1.44 6.95 7.02
CA LEU A 76 -2.10 7.20 8.29
C LEU A 76 -1.50 6.24 9.30
N ASP A 77 -0.97 6.80 10.39
CA ASP A 77 -0.35 6.13 11.54
C ASP A 77 -0.55 4.61 11.55
N TYR A 78 0.45 3.92 11.02
CA TYR A 78 0.52 2.47 10.93
C TYR A 78 0.80 1.88 12.31
N GLY A 79 -0.14 2.01 13.25
CA GLY A 79 -0.02 1.51 14.62
C GLY A 79 0.14 -0.02 14.74
N ASN A 80 0.06 -0.77 13.63
CA ASN A 80 0.14 -2.24 13.63
C ASN A 80 0.99 -2.84 12.49
N TYR A 81 1.65 -2.03 11.65
CA TYR A 81 2.51 -2.57 10.59
C TYR A 81 3.96 -2.20 10.88
N GLU A 82 4.80 -3.22 11.06
CA GLU A 82 6.25 -3.06 11.18
C GLU A 82 6.81 -2.53 9.85
N LEU A 83 6.78 -1.20 9.68
CA LEU A 83 7.34 -0.53 8.54
C LEU A 83 8.85 -0.76 8.52
N THR A 84 9.35 -1.28 7.39
CA THR A 84 10.80 -1.30 7.18
C THR A 84 11.21 0.09 6.72
N LYS A 85 11.61 0.95 7.67
CA LYS A 85 12.27 2.22 7.34
C LYS A 85 13.60 1.90 6.67
N ARG A 86 13.75 2.30 5.41
CA ARG A 86 15.04 2.37 4.73
C ARG A 86 15.54 3.81 4.89
N ASP A 87 16.84 3.99 5.12
CA ASP A 87 17.49 5.32 5.30
C ASP A 87 17.33 6.27 4.11
N ASN A 88 16.73 5.80 3.01
CA ASN A 88 16.33 6.63 1.89
C ASN A 88 14.97 6.14 1.35
N PRO A 89 13.89 6.95 1.42
CA PRO A 89 12.59 6.55 0.92
C PRO A 89 12.69 6.25 -0.58
N MET A 90 12.22 5.07 -1.00
CA MET A 90 12.21 4.72 -2.42
C MET A 90 11.30 5.70 -3.15
N LYS A 91 11.78 6.24 -4.28
CA LYS A 91 11.06 7.29 -4.98
C LYS A 91 10.25 6.69 -6.15
N LEU A 92 8.94 6.94 -6.15
CA LEU A 92 7.91 6.29 -6.97
C LEU A 92 7.91 6.61 -8.49
N LYS A 93 8.99 7.11 -9.09
CA LYS A 93 8.94 7.62 -10.48
C LYS A 93 9.15 6.57 -11.58
N HIS A 94 9.49 5.32 -11.24
CA HIS A 94 10.03 4.30 -12.19
C HIS A 94 9.47 2.89 -11.96
N TRP A 95 8.32 2.76 -11.29
CA TRP A 95 7.60 1.49 -11.10
C TRP A 95 6.30 1.53 -11.87
#